data_AF-A0A8G1QZZ4-F1
#
_entry.id   AF-A0A8G1QZZ4-F1
#
_cell.length_a   1.000
_cell.length_b   1.000
_cell.length_c   1.000
_cell.angle_alpha   90.00
_cell.angle_beta   90.00
_cell.angle_gamma   90.00
#
_symmetry.space_group_name_H-M   'P 1'
#
loop_
_entity.id
_entity.type
_entity.pdbx_description
1 polymer ?
#
loop_
_entity_poly.entity_id
_entity_poly.type
_entity_poly.pdbx_seq_one_letter_code
_entity_poly.pdbx_strand_id
1 'polypeptide(L)'
;MSPRWFGQEEVRPGVVIELEKRWRVLRQKEEHAFQGSEQDDPRWSGPSYACIQLKVQQVGSRIIPPVNGYMRIYKQIPTEETVADRPEVRAQQAKTVIPPELDAYRQLMDKGSTFTPRLLDSMEQKQDIYSFVPGGFVVWIVTEVSGVRLGNAVGNETFWSMEPFVREQIRVSFKESFM
;
A
#
# COMPACT_ATOMS: atom_id res chain seq x y z
N MET A 1 -13.22 -17.84 -4.88
CA MET A 1 -13.36 -16.51 -4.25
C MET A 1 -12.07 -16.28 -3.50
N SER A 2 -11.28 -15.25 -3.85
CA SER A 2 -10.00 -15.02 -3.17
C SER A 2 -10.25 -14.69 -1.70
N PRO A 3 -9.43 -15.18 -0.75
CA PRO A 3 -9.56 -14.85 0.66
C PRO A 3 -9.45 -13.33 0.87
N ARG A 4 -10.24 -12.81 1.80
CA ARG A 4 -10.09 -11.43 2.28
C ARG A 4 -9.05 -11.41 3.39
N TRP A 5 -8.00 -10.62 3.19
CA TRP A 5 -6.92 -10.47 4.16
C TRP A 5 -7.11 -9.27 5.07
N PHE A 6 -8.05 -8.38 4.76
CA PHE A 6 -8.41 -7.23 5.59
C PHE A 6 -9.83 -7.38 6.16
N GLY A 7 -9.93 -7.36 7.49
CA GLY A 7 -11.20 -7.44 8.20
C GLY A 7 -12.08 -6.21 7.95
N GLN A 8 -13.40 -6.35 8.07
CA GLN A 8 -14.29 -5.20 7.86
C GLN A 8 -14.12 -4.15 8.95
N GLU A 9 -13.78 -4.57 10.17
CA GLU A 9 -13.38 -3.74 11.29
C GLU A 9 -12.13 -2.89 11.01
N GLU A 10 -11.26 -3.34 10.09
CA GLU A 10 -10.04 -2.62 9.71
C GLU A 10 -10.30 -1.60 8.58
N VAL A 11 -11.14 -1.95 7.60
CA VAL A 11 -11.18 -1.23 6.31
C VAL A 11 -12.56 -0.79 5.84
N ARG A 12 -13.64 -1.02 6.58
CA ARG A 12 -14.99 -0.55 6.15
C ARG A 12 -15.11 0.98 6.21
N PRO A 13 -15.95 1.59 5.36
CA PRO A 13 -16.26 3.01 5.48
C PRO A 13 -16.72 3.40 6.90
N GLY A 14 -16.20 4.51 7.40
CA GLY A 14 -16.46 5.02 8.75
C GLY A 14 -15.42 4.63 9.80
N VAL A 15 -14.61 3.58 9.56
CA VAL A 15 -13.48 3.24 10.45
C VAL A 15 -12.49 4.40 10.49
N VAL A 16 -11.98 4.68 11.69
CA VAL A 16 -10.93 5.68 11.90
C VAL A 16 -9.63 4.93 12.21
N ILE A 17 -8.65 5.11 11.35
CA ILE A 17 -7.30 4.56 11.51
C ILE A 17 -6.44 5.65 12.12
N GLU A 18 -5.78 5.32 13.22
CA GLU A 18 -4.93 6.24 13.98
C GLU A 18 -3.47 5.97 13.64
N LEU A 19 -2.85 6.93 12.96
CA LEU A 19 -1.41 7.02 12.71
C LEU A 19 -0.88 8.21 13.52
N GLU A 20 0.09 8.98 13.01
CA GLU A 20 0.37 10.31 13.56
C GLU A 20 -0.87 11.22 13.46
N LYS A 21 -1.62 11.09 12.35
CA LYS A 21 -2.92 11.73 12.15
C LYS A 21 -4.04 10.68 12.15
N ARG A 22 -5.27 11.16 12.30
CA ARG A 22 -6.47 10.32 12.30
C ARG A 22 -7.12 10.35 10.93
N TRP A 23 -7.37 9.18 10.35
CA TRP A 23 -7.87 9.03 8.99
C TRP A 23 -9.16 8.20 8.97
N ARG A 24 -10.26 8.82 8.55
CA ARG A 24 -11.53 8.12 8.36
C ARG A 24 -11.57 7.48 6.98
N VAL A 25 -11.86 6.18 6.92
CA VAL A 25 -12.09 5.46 5.67
C VAL A 25 -13.39 5.94 5.04
N LEU A 26 -13.30 6.38 3.79
CA LEU A 26 -14.46 6.75 2.97
C LEU A 26 -14.89 5.60 2.07
N ARG A 27 -13.94 4.89 1.47
CA ARG A 27 -14.21 3.82 0.49
C ARG A 27 -13.02 2.88 0.31
N GLN A 28 -13.29 1.59 0.13
CA GLN A 28 -12.31 0.59 -0.34
C GLN A 28 -12.19 0.62 -1.87
N LYS A 29 -10.98 0.49 -2.40
CA LYS A 29 -10.74 0.45 -3.85
C LYS A 29 -10.37 -0.94 -4.34
N GLU A 30 -9.14 -1.36 -4.06
CA GLU A 30 -8.53 -2.56 -4.62
C GLU A 30 -7.75 -3.26 -3.51
N GLU A 31 -7.98 -4.55 -3.36
CA GLU A 31 -7.20 -5.47 -2.53
C GLU A 31 -6.47 -6.44 -3.46
N HIS A 32 -5.19 -6.64 -3.21
CA HIS A 32 -4.33 -7.58 -3.93
C HIS A 32 -3.57 -8.44 -2.91
N ALA A 33 -3.31 -9.68 -3.27
CA ALA A 33 -2.51 -10.59 -2.46
C ALA A 33 -1.40 -11.20 -3.32
N PHE A 34 -0.20 -11.24 -2.75
CA PHE A 34 0.97 -11.91 -3.29
C PHE A 34 1.36 -12.97 -2.27
N GLN A 35 0.83 -14.17 -2.46
CA GLN A 35 1.10 -15.30 -1.61
C GLN A 35 2.19 -16.14 -2.27
N GLY A 36 3.28 -16.40 -1.55
CA GLY A 36 4.30 -17.36 -1.94
C GLY A 36 3.87 -18.77 -1.55
N SER A 37 4.35 -19.72 -2.36
CA SER A 37 4.26 -21.16 -2.16
C SER A 37 5.69 -21.70 -2.18
N GLU A 38 6.12 -22.31 -1.07
CA GLU A 38 7.43 -22.95 -0.97
C GLU A 38 7.49 -24.20 -1.85
N GLN A 39 6.32 -24.79 -2.16
CA GLN A 39 6.20 -25.94 -3.05
C GLN A 39 6.40 -25.55 -4.52
N ASP A 40 5.85 -24.40 -4.94
CA ASP A 40 5.90 -23.97 -6.34
C ASP A 40 7.20 -23.25 -6.70
N ASP A 41 7.78 -22.51 -5.75
CA ASP A 41 9.10 -21.91 -5.90
C ASP A 41 9.94 -22.05 -4.61
N PRO A 42 10.73 -23.13 -4.49
CA PRO A 42 11.61 -23.34 -3.33
C PRO A 42 12.66 -22.24 -3.13
N ARG A 43 12.88 -21.37 -4.13
CA ARG A 43 13.80 -20.23 -4.04
C ARG A 43 13.09 -18.94 -3.64
N TRP A 44 11.76 -18.96 -3.50
CA TRP A 44 10.99 -17.82 -3.03
C TRP A 44 11.45 -17.45 -1.62
N SER A 45 12.06 -16.27 -1.51
CA SER A 45 12.55 -15.73 -0.24
C SER A 45 11.82 -14.46 0.17
N GLY A 46 10.88 -13.98 -0.65
CA GLY A 46 10.03 -12.82 -0.32
C GLY A 46 9.01 -13.14 0.78
N PRO A 47 8.51 -12.15 1.53
CA PRO A 47 7.33 -12.38 2.36
C PRO A 47 6.09 -12.54 1.48
N SER A 48 5.16 -13.41 1.88
CA SER A 48 3.78 -13.33 1.42
C SER A 48 3.12 -12.09 2.01
N TYR A 49 2.40 -11.30 1.21
CA TYR A 49 1.71 -10.11 1.70
C TYR A 49 0.41 -9.82 0.95
N ALA A 50 -0.51 -9.15 1.63
CA ALA A 50 -1.66 -8.51 1.01
C ALA A 50 -1.53 -6.99 1.09
N CYS A 51 -2.09 -6.29 0.12
CA CYS A 51 -2.21 -4.85 0.15
C CYS A 51 -3.60 -4.38 -0.25
N ILE A 52 -4.08 -3.32 0.40
CA ILE A 52 -5.36 -2.69 0.07
C ILE A 52 -5.20 -1.18 -0.06
N GLN A 53 -5.90 -0.60 -1.03
CA GLN A 53 -6.00 0.86 -1.18
C GLN A 53 -7.35 1.36 -0.71
N LEU A 54 -7.34 2.39 0.13
CA LEU A 54 -8.50 3.06 0.69
C LEU A 54 -8.49 4.53 0.27
N LYS A 55 -9.67 5.12 0.05
CA LYS A 55 -9.83 6.58 0.06
C LYS A 55 -10.12 6.99 1.51
N VAL A 56 -9.35 7.93 2.04
CA VAL A 56 -9.46 8.39 3.42
C VAL A 56 -9.60 9.91 3.51
N GLN A 57 -10.10 10.39 4.64
CA GLN A 57 -10.18 11.81 4.97
C GLN A 57 -9.60 12.04 6.37
N GLN A 58 -8.78 13.07 6.51
CA GLN A 58 -8.21 13.44 7.80
C GLN A 58 -9.30 13.97 8.74
N VAL A 59 -9.30 13.48 9.98
CA VAL A 59 -10.24 13.86 11.04
C VAL A 59 -9.52 14.74 12.06
N GLY A 60 -10.21 15.77 12.57
CA GLY A 60 -9.67 16.66 13.61
C GLY A 60 -8.71 17.74 13.08
N SER A 61 -8.47 17.81 11.77
CA SER A 61 -7.72 18.91 11.16
C SER A 61 -8.56 20.19 11.16
N ARG A 62 -7.91 21.33 11.38
CA ARG A 62 -8.51 22.67 11.24
C ARG A 62 -8.56 23.15 9.78
N ILE A 63 -7.96 22.40 8.85
CA ILE A 63 -7.95 22.71 7.42
C ILE A 63 -9.34 22.49 6.82
N ILE A 64 -9.84 23.50 6.11
CA ILE A 64 -11.14 23.47 5.42
C ILE A 64 -10.90 23.76 3.93
N PRO A 65 -11.32 22.87 3.01
CA PRO A 65 -11.96 21.57 3.27
C PRO A 65 -10.99 20.53 3.88
N PRO A 66 -11.50 19.48 4.55
CA PRO A 66 -10.66 18.43 5.12
C PRO A 66 -9.76 17.75 4.08
N VAL A 67 -8.52 17.45 4.47
CA VAL A 67 -7.54 16.79 3.60
C VAL A 67 -8.02 15.37 3.28
N ASN A 68 -8.10 15.06 1.99
CA ASN A 68 -8.36 13.69 1.50
C ASN A 68 -7.06 13.03 1.06
N GLY A 69 -6.95 11.73 1.25
CA GLY A 69 -5.79 10.95 0.87
C GLY A 69 -6.14 9.58 0.30
N TYR A 70 -5.16 8.94 -0.33
CA TYR A 70 -5.15 7.49 -0.51
C TYR A 70 -4.30 6.85 0.56
N MET A 71 -4.87 5.87 1.26
CA MET A 71 -4.14 5.05 2.22
C MET A 71 -3.90 3.68 1.59
N ARG A 72 -2.64 3.28 1.46
CA ARG A 72 -2.28 1.90 1.18
C ARG A 72 -1.82 1.22 2.47
N ILE A 73 -2.37 0.04 2.72
CA ILE A 73 -1.96 -0.81 3.83
C ILE A 73 -1.30 -2.04 3.22
N TYR A 74 -0.08 -2.35 3.66
CA TYR A 74 0.62 -3.60 3.40
C TYR A 74 0.57 -4.43 4.67
N LYS A 75 0.18 -5.70 4.56
CA LYS A 75 0.10 -6.62 5.69
C LYS A 75 0.72 -7.96 5.29
N GLN A 76 1.64 -8.46 6.11
CA GLN A 76 2.18 -9.79 5.90
C GLN A 76 1.07 -10.84 6.06
N ILE A 77 1.00 -11.79 5.14
CA ILE A 77 0.08 -12.93 5.21
C ILE A 77 0.91 -14.23 5.23
N PRO A 78 0.32 -15.37 5.60
CA PRO A 78 1.03 -16.65 5.63
C PRO A 78 1.32 -17.12 4.20
N THR A 79 2.26 -18.05 4.03
CA THR A 79 2.36 -18.81 2.77
C THR A 79 1.10 -19.64 2.53
N GLU A 80 0.91 -20.12 1.31
CA GLU A 80 -0.29 -20.89 0.95
C GLU A 80 -0.49 -22.13 1.83
N GLU A 81 0.60 -22.81 2.17
CA GLU A 81 0.60 -24.06 2.92
C GLU A 81 0.26 -23.88 4.39
N THR A 82 0.53 -22.70 4.94
CA THR A 82 0.49 -22.44 6.39
C THR A 82 -0.70 -21.60 6.82
N VAL A 83 -1.61 -21.23 5.90
CA VAL A 83 -2.81 -20.44 6.20
C VAL A 83 -3.62 -21.07 7.35
N ALA A 84 -3.79 -22.40 7.30
CA ALA A 84 -4.58 -23.16 8.28
C ALA A 84 -3.79 -23.58 9.53
N ASP A 85 -2.47 -23.34 9.55
CA ASP A 85 -1.63 -23.74 10.68
C ASP A 85 -1.86 -22.87 11.92
N ARG A 86 -1.31 -23.35 13.04
CA ARG A 86 -1.40 -22.66 14.32
C ARG A 86 -0.64 -21.32 14.26
N PRO A 87 -1.05 -20.29 15.04
CA PRO A 87 -0.37 -19.00 15.06
C PRO A 87 1.13 -19.11 15.32
N GLU A 88 1.58 -20.08 16.12
CA GLU A 88 3.00 -20.28 16.43
C GLU A 88 3.83 -20.69 15.20
N VAL A 89 3.24 -21.43 14.26
CA VAL A 89 3.89 -21.83 13.01
C VAL A 89 3.97 -20.63 12.08
N ARG A 90 2.85 -19.90 11.91
CA ARG A 90 2.80 -18.70 11.06
C ARG A 90 3.72 -17.60 11.57
N ALA A 91 3.89 -17.46 12.88
CA ALA A 91 4.79 -16.50 13.50
C ALA A 91 6.26 -16.69 13.08
N GLN A 92 6.68 -17.92 12.74
CA GLN A 92 8.05 -18.19 12.28
C GLN A 92 8.36 -17.52 10.94
N GLN A 93 7.33 -17.17 10.17
CA GLN A 93 7.48 -16.47 8.90
C GLN A 93 7.61 -14.95 9.06
N ALA A 94 7.41 -14.42 10.27
CA ALA A 94 7.41 -12.99 10.52
C ALA A 94 8.68 -12.30 9.98
N LYS A 95 8.49 -11.32 9.11
CA LYS A 95 9.57 -10.47 8.58
C LYS A 95 9.31 -9.02 8.93
N THR A 96 10.37 -8.25 9.04
CA THR A 96 10.30 -6.78 9.10
C THR A 96 10.64 -6.27 7.71
N VAL A 97 9.64 -5.77 6.98
CA VAL A 97 9.80 -5.29 5.61
C VAL A 97 9.16 -3.91 5.49
N ILE A 98 9.94 -2.98 4.95
CA ILE A 98 9.45 -1.69 4.50
C ILE A 98 9.15 -1.83 3.00
N PRO A 99 7.91 -1.61 2.56
CA PRO A 99 7.58 -1.65 1.14
C PRO A 99 8.42 -0.61 0.37
N PRO A 100 9.01 -0.97 -0.79
CA PRO A 100 9.77 -0.02 -1.61
C PRO A 100 8.99 1.25 -1.97
N GLU A 101 7.65 1.18 -2.02
CA GLU A 101 6.77 2.34 -2.20
C GLU A 101 6.97 3.41 -1.11
N LEU A 102 7.10 3.01 0.16
CA LEU A 102 7.29 3.96 1.27
C LEU A 102 8.66 4.65 1.19
N ASP A 103 9.72 3.87 0.93
CA ASP A 103 11.06 4.42 0.76
C ASP A 103 11.15 5.37 -0.43
N ALA A 104 10.45 5.07 -1.53
CA ALA A 104 10.37 5.97 -2.68
C ALA A 104 9.68 7.30 -2.31
N TYR A 105 8.55 7.26 -1.61
CA TYR A 105 7.86 8.47 -1.17
C TYR A 105 8.69 9.32 -0.21
N ARG A 106 9.41 8.70 0.74
CA ARG A 106 10.33 9.40 1.64
C ARG A 106 11.42 10.13 0.86
N GLN A 107 12.10 9.43 -0.04
CA GLN A 107 13.16 10.02 -0.87
C GLN A 107 12.64 11.16 -1.78
N LEU A 108 11.47 10.98 -2.40
CA LEU A 108 10.86 12.00 -3.26
C LEU A 108 10.46 13.24 -2.46
N MET A 109 9.95 13.05 -1.24
CA MET A 109 9.61 14.15 -0.33
C MET A 109 10.88 14.90 0.11
N ASP A 110 11.94 14.19 0.48
CA ASP A 110 13.22 14.79 0.91
C ASP A 110 13.86 15.61 -0.21
N LYS A 111 13.69 15.19 -1.47
CA LYS A 111 14.14 15.93 -2.66
C LYS A 111 13.20 17.07 -3.08
N GLY A 112 12.08 17.27 -2.38
CA GLY A 112 11.12 18.33 -2.72
C GLY A 112 10.36 18.09 -4.03
N SER A 113 10.09 16.82 -4.39
CA SER A 113 9.36 16.48 -5.62
C SER A 113 8.00 17.20 -5.68
N THR A 114 7.74 17.88 -6.80
CA THR A 114 6.50 18.62 -7.06
C THR A 114 5.53 17.86 -7.97
N PHE A 115 5.95 16.72 -8.51
CA PHE A 115 5.24 15.96 -9.55
C PHE A 115 4.80 14.57 -9.08
N THR A 116 5.11 14.20 -7.83
CA THR A 116 4.63 12.98 -7.19
C THR A 116 3.66 13.33 -6.07
N PRO A 117 2.66 12.47 -5.79
CA PRO A 117 1.77 12.69 -4.65
C PRO A 117 2.59 12.81 -3.36
N ARG A 118 2.32 13.84 -2.56
CA ARG A 118 3.05 14.02 -1.30
C ARG A 118 2.69 12.92 -0.31
N LEU A 119 3.69 12.45 0.43
CA LEU A 119 3.48 11.62 1.62
C LEU A 119 2.83 12.47 2.70
N LEU A 120 1.62 12.09 3.11
CA LEU A 120 0.84 12.80 4.12
C LEU A 120 1.04 12.22 5.52
N ASP A 121 1.23 10.91 5.61
CA ASP A 121 1.38 10.14 6.85
C ASP A 121 1.94 8.75 6.53
N SER A 122 2.57 8.11 7.51
CA SER A 122 2.99 6.70 7.38
C SER A 122 3.19 6.07 8.75
N MET A 123 3.01 4.76 8.84
CA MET A 123 3.28 4.02 10.06
C MET A 123 3.76 2.62 9.73
N GLU A 124 4.69 2.11 10.54
CA GLU A 124 5.22 0.76 10.46
C GLU A 124 4.96 0.09 11.81
N GLN A 125 4.35 -1.10 11.82
CA GLN A 125 4.11 -1.87 13.03
C GLN A 125 4.32 -3.37 12.80
N LYS A 126 4.33 -4.10 13.91
CA LYS A 126 4.24 -5.55 13.92
C LYS A 126 2.81 -5.99 14.25
N GLN A 127 2.39 -7.07 13.61
CA GLN A 127 1.14 -7.76 13.87
C GLN A 127 1.10 -8.34 15.28
N ASP A 128 -0.08 -8.32 15.88
CA ASP A 128 -0.32 -8.89 17.20
C ASP A 128 -0.38 -10.43 17.18
N ILE A 129 -0.59 -11.03 18.35
CA ILE A 129 -0.63 -12.49 18.51
C ILE A 129 -1.85 -13.18 17.87
N TYR A 130 -2.88 -12.42 17.51
CA TYR A 130 -4.13 -12.94 16.94
C TYR A 130 -4.22 -12.72 15.42
N SER A 131 -3.28 -11.96 14.87
CA SER A 131 -3.19 -11.63 13.46
C SER A 131 -2.76 -12.83 12.59
N PHE A 132 -2.82 -12.67 11.27
CA PHE A 132 -2.48 -13.72 10.32
C PHE A 132 -1.05 -14.24 10.48
N VAL A 133 -0.08 -13.32 10.62
CA VAL A 133 1.32 -13.64 10.88
C VAL A 133 1.76 -12.89 12.13
N PRO A 134 1.64 -13.49 13.33
CA PRO A 134 2.07 -12.84 14.56
C PRO A 134 3.51 -12.35 14.48
N GLY A 135 3.74 -11.09 14.83
CA GLY A 135 5.05 -10.45 14.72
C GLY A 135 5.48 -10.04 13.31
N GLY A 136 4.72 -10.41 12.27
CA GLY A 136 4.94 -9.98 10.88
C GLY A 136 4.63 -8.50 10.68
N PHE A 137 5.01 -7.92 9.54
CA PHE A 137 4.85 -6.48 9.32
C PHE A 137 3.40 -6.08 9.00
N VAL A 138 3.05 -4.84 9.38
CA VAL A 138 1.97 -4.04 8.79
C VAL A 138 2.48 -2.63 8.55
N VAL A 139 2.26 -2.08 7.36
CA VAL A 139 2.72 -0.74 6.98
C VAL A 139 1.58 0.04 6.35
N TRP A 140 1.34 1.26 6.85
CA TRP A 140 0.37 2.21 6.32
C TRP A 140 1.13 3.34 5.63
N ILE A 141 0.68 3.70 4.43
CA ILE A 141 1.19 4.81 3.63
C ILE A 141 0.01 5.67 3.24
N VAL A 142 0.01 6.96 3.62
CA VAL A 142 -1.04 7.90 3.21
C VAL A 142 -0.46 8.95 2.29
N THR A 143 -1.06 9.12 1.12
CA THR A 143 -0.61 10.08 0.10
C THR A 143 -1.75 10.97 -0.37
N GLU A 144 -1.41 12.08 -1.01
CA GLU A 144 -2.40 12.96 -1.64
C GLU A 144 -3.20 12.25 -2.75
N VAL A 145 -4.45 12.68 -2.91
CA VAL A 145 -5.29 12.28 -4.05
C VAL A 145 -4.91 13.16 -5.25
N SER A 146 -3.72 12.98 -5.79
CA SER A 146 -3.25 13.71 -6.98
C SER A 146 -2.82 12.76 -8.10
N GLY A 147 -2.97 13.25 -9.34
CA GLY A 147 -2.51 12.57 -10.54
C GLY A 147 -3.49 11.56 -11.15
N VAL A 148 -3.13 11.12 -12.35
CA VAL A 148 -3.81 10.06 -13.11
C VAL A 148 -2.90 8.84 -13.11
N ARG A 149 -3.42 7.67 -12.73
CA ARG A 149 -2.68 6.41 -12.83
C ARG A 149 -2.45 6.11 -14.31
N LEU A 150 -1.22 6.30 -14.78
CA LEU A 150 -0.85 6.11 -16.18
C LEU A 150 -0.72 4.62 -16.59
N GLY A 151 -0.62 3.70 -15.63
CA GLY A 151 -0.55 2.28 -15.90
C GLY A 151 -0.41 1.43 -14.62
N ASN A 152 -0.19 0.14 -14.79
CA ASN A 152 0.18 -0.82 -13.74
C ASN A 152 1.31 -1.73 -14.24
N ALA A 153 1.81 -2.64 -13.40
CA ALA A 153 2.92 -3.54 -13.73
C ALA A 153 2.66 -4.47 -14.93
N VAL A 154 1.40 -4.66 -15.32
CA VAL A 154 0.98 -5.54 -16.43
C VAL A 154 0.64 -4.73 -17.69
N GLY A 155 0.86 -3.41 -17.65
CA GLY A 155 0.61 -2.52 -18.79
C GLY A 155 -0.88 -2.25 -19.00
N ASN A 156 -1.54 -1.58 -18.06
CA ASN A 156 -2.85 -1.00 -18.36
C ASN A 156 -2.73 0.27 -19.23
N GLU A 157 -3.73 0.43 -20.09
CA GLU A 157 -3.80 1.15 -21.35
C GLU A 157 -3.61 2.65 -21.24
N THR A 158 -3.87 3.30 -20.10
CA THR A 158 -3.99 4.77 -20.05
C THR A 158 -2.81 5.52 -20.67
N PHE A 159 -1.57 5.15 -20.35
CA PHE A 159 -0.41 5.74 -21.00
C PHE A 159 -0.33 5.33 -22.48
N TRP A 160 -0.47 4.03 -22.78
CA TRP A 160 -0.27 3.48 -24.12
C TRP A 160 -1.38 3.83 -25.12
N SER A 161 -2.58 4.17 -24.64
CA SER A 161 -3.74 4.62 -25.40
C SER A 161 -3.67 6.11 -25.73
N MET A 162 -2.76 6.87 -25.10
CA MET A 162 -2.52 8.28 -25.43
C MET A 162 -1.78 8.40 -26.76
N GLU A 163 -2.01 9.53 -27.44
CA GLU A 163 -1.31 9.87 -28.66
C GLU A 163 0.23 9.85 -28.46
N PRO A 164 1.01 9.44 -29.48
CA PRO A 164 2.47 9.35 -29.37
C PRO A 164 3.13 10.62 -28.82
N PHE A 165 2.65 11.80 -29.24
CA PHE A 165 3.19 13.08 -28.79
C PHE A 165 2.92 13.36 -27.30
N VAL A 166 1.74 13.00 -26.79
CA VAL A 166 1.41 13.13 -25.35
C VAL A 166 2.29 12.21 -24.52
N ARG A 167 2.49 10.96 -24.96
CA ARG A 167 3.39 10.02 -24.29
C ARG A 167 4.81 10.57 -24.20
N GLU A 168 5.29 11.23 -25.25
CA GLU A 168 6.62 11.82 -25.26
C GLU A 168 6.74 13.00 -24.31
N GLN A 169 5.74 13.89 -24.27
CA GLN A 169 5.71 14.98 -23.28
C GLN A 169 5.76 14.45 -21.84
N ILE A 170 5.01 13.39 -21.53
CA ILE A 170 5.04 12.74 -20.21
C ILE A 170 6.44 12.23 -19.89
N ARG A 171 7.12 11.56 -20.83
CA ARG A 171 8.49 11.05 -20.62
C ARG A 171 9.49 12.17 -20.39
N VAL A 172 9.45 13.21 -21.20
CA VAL A 172 10.33 14.39 -21.06
C VAL A 172 10.11 15.04 -19.70
N SER A 173 8.86 15.30 -19.34
CA SER A 173 8.51 15.90 -18.05
C SER A 173 9.00 15.05 -16.87
N PHE A 174 8.84 13.72 -16.94
CA PHE A 174 9.32 12.81 -15.90
C PHE A 174 10.85 12.84 -15.79
N LYS A 175 11.57 12.83 -16.91
CA LYS A 175 13.03 12.87 -16.96
C LYS A 175 13.58 14.17 -16.37
N GLU A 176 13.01 15.31 -16.71
CA GLU A 176 13.42 16.63 -16.20
C GLU A 176 13.09 16.83 -14.72
N SER A 177 12.02 16.21 -14.22
CA SER A 177 11.60 16.41 -12.84
C SER A 177 12.24 15.41 -11.88
N PHE A 178 12.61 14.20 -12.34
CA PHE A 178 13.19 13.14 -11.51
C PHE A 178 14.72 13.21 -11.40
N MET A 179 15.40 13.71 -12.44
CA MET A 179 16.87 13.89 -12.44
C MET A 179 17.26 15.29 -12.01
#